data_AF-A0A4Y7ST40-F1
#
_entry.id   AF-A0A4Y7ST40-F1
#
_cell.length_a   1.000
_cell.length_b   1.000
_cell.length_c   1.000
_cell.angle_alpha   90.00
_cell.angle_beta   90.00
_cell.angle_gamma   90.00
#
_symmetry.space_group_name_H-M   'P 1'
#
loop_
_entity.id
_entity.type
_entity.pdbx_description
1 polymer ?
#
loop_
_entity_poly.entity_id
_entity_poly.type
_entity_poly.pdbx_seq_one_letter_code
_entity_poly.pdbx_strand_id
1 'polypeptide(L)'
;MLETSVRMRRLMTLRRVQRVIDQNFYNGPQYKVETFGSTRNGLSSSESDLDIIVLDPERPNGFPDDENKKLPGIYNARRLGSLFHRAGFTEVETIPWAATPIVKFKDPVTSLHCDLNINERLGAINSDLISTYCDILPPLRPMLRSIKSWAKSRSLNNPSPQGNHPRSFSSYSLVIMTLGFLQIRGYLPNLQAGLPDKEDHRLQFWIRRPQPLLCDYRFFTQPPPGWKLPDILPQEDILRDWFRFWGDEFDSNGQMLSISQGGILERGKQSSANAPLCVIDPFIPTKVRPPPLPSPLSPLLIDTPHRRT
;
A
#
# COMPACT_ATOMS: atom_id res chain seq x y z
N MET A 1 -14.70 2.83 13.49
CA MET A 1 -15.38 2.65 12.17
C MET A 1 -15.56 4.02 11.55
N LEU A 2 -15.52 4.14 10.22
CA LEU A 2 -15.86 5.40 9.56
C LEU A 2 -17.33 5.72 9.78
N GLU A 3 -17.65 6.98 10.02
CA GLU A 3 -19.03 7.45 10.09
C GLU A 3 -19.78 7.14 8.78
N THR A 4 -21.06 6.80 8.91
CA THR A 4 -21.95 6.49 7.78
C THR A 4 -21.99 7.62 6.75
N SER A 5 -21.92 8.87 7.21
CA SER A 5 -21.84 10.08 6.39
C SER A 5 -20.62 10.08 5.45
N VAL A 6 -19.44 9.69 5.94
CA VAL A 6 -18.20 9.63 5.17
C VAL A 6 -18.28 8.54 4.10
N ARG A 7 -18.79 7.36 4.46
CA ARG A 7 -18.99 6.25 3.51
C ARG A 7 -19.93 6.66 2.37
N MET A 8 -21.03 7.33 2.70
CA MET A 8 -22.01 7.79 1.72
C MET A 8 -21.40 8.84 0.77
N ARG A 9 -20.61 9.79 1.29
CA ARG A 9 -19.87 10.75 0.46
C ARG A 9 -18.92 10.06 -0.51
N ARG A 10 -18.10 9.11 -0.03
CA ARG A 10 -17.17 8.35 -0.89
C ARG A 10 -17.91 7.58 -1.98
N LEU A 11 -19.02 6.90 -1.65
CA LEU A 11 -19.85 6.19 -2.62
C LEU A 11 -20.49 7.13 -3.66
N MET A 12 -20.97 8.29 -3.22
CA MET A 12 -21.55 9.30 -4.11
C MET A 12 -20.51 9.82 -5.11
N THR A 13 -19.30 10.13 -4.64
CA THR A 13 -18.20 10.54 -5.53
C THR A 13 -17.84 9.43 -6.50
N LEU A 14 -17.71 8.18 -6.04
CA LEU A 14 -17.41 7.04 -6.93
C LEU A 14 -18.45 6.89 -8.05
N ARG A 15 -19.75 7.01 -7.72
CA ARG A 15 -20.84 6.98 -8.71
C ARG A 15 -20.81 8.16 -9.68
N ARG A 16 -20.40 9.34 -9.24
CA ARG A 16 -20.22 10.52 -10.09
C ARG A 16 -19.07 10.30 -11.07
N VAL A 17 -17.94 9.78 -10.58
CA VAL A 17 -16.79 9.44 -11.41
C VAL A 17 -17.14 8.36 -12.43
N GLN A 18 -17.80 7.27 -12.02
CA GLN A 18 -18.26 6.21 -12.93
C GLN A 18 -19.13 6.79 -14.06
N ARG A 19 -20.08 7.67 -13.75
CA ARG A 19 -20.92 8.32 -14.77
C ARG A 19 -20.11 9.13 -15.78
N VAL A 20 -19.09 9.86 -15.35
CA VAL A 20 -18.21 10.61 -16.27
C VAL A 20 -17.48 9.66 -17.21
N ILE A 21 -16.98 8.53 -16.69
CA ILE A 21 -16.30 7.52 -17.50
C ILE A 21 -17.29 6.90 -18.50
N ASP A 22 -18.45 6.44 -18.05
CA ASP A 22 -19.46 5.80 -18.89
C ASP A 22 -19.92 6.73 -20.03
N GLN A 23 -20.22 8.00 -19.73
CA GLN A 23 -20.71 8.97 -20.73
C GLN A 23 -19.68 9.31 -21.80
N ASN A 24 -18.39 9.24 -21.50
CA ASN A 24 -17.33 9.68 -22.42
C ASN A 24 -16.60 8.52 -23.11
N PHE A 25 -16.79 7.30 -22.62
CA PHE A 25 -16.16 6.09 -23.14
C PHE A 25 -17.19 4.97 -23.43
N TYR A 26 -18.46 5.31 -23.66
CA TYR A 26 -19.56 4.37 -23.92
C TYR A 26 -19.36 3.45 -25.13
N ASN A 27 -18.58 3.86 -26.13
CA ASN A 27 -18.24 3.05 -27.30
C ASN A 27 -17.03 2.11 -27.05
N GLY A 28 -16.44 2.16 -25.86
CA GLY A 28 -15.30 1.33 -25.45
C GLY A 28 -15.73 0.16 -24.56
N PRO A 29 -14.76 -0.52 -23.94
CA PRO A 29 -15.06 -1.55 -22.97
C PRO A 29 -15.73 -0.98 -21.72
N GLN A 30 -16.43 -1.85 -20.98
CA GLN A 30 -17.10 -1.45 -19.74
C GLN A 30 -16.08 -1.25 -18.60
N TYR A 31 -15.56 -0.03 -18.50
CA TYR A 31 -14.65 0.36 -17.42
C TYR A 31 -15.34 0.33 -16.05
N LYS A 32 -14.63 -0.15 -15.04
CA LYS A 32 -15.13 -0.18 -13.65
C LYS A 32 -14.33 0.76 -12.76
N VAL A 33 -15.02 1.66 -12.06
CA VAL A 33 -14.40 2.59 -11.11
C VAL A 33 -14.47 1.97 -9.71
N GLU A 34 -13.31 1.77 -9.10
CA GLU A 34 -13.18 1.25 -7.73
C GLU A 34 -12.34 2.17 -6.86
N THR A 35 -12.45 2.00 -5.55
CA THR A 35 -11.55 2.63 -4.58
C THR A 35 -10.39 1.72 -4.26
N PHE A 36 -9.23 2.29 -3.96
CA PHE A 36 -8.12 1.58 -3.32
C PHE A 36 -7.61 2.35 -2.10
N GLY A 37 -6.41 2.03 -1.65
CA GLY A 37 -5.70 2.74 -0.59
C GLY A 37 -6.42 2.70 0.74
N SER A 38 -6.40 3.84 1.43
CA SER A 38 -6.92 3.95 2.80
C SER A 38 -8.44 3.69 2.91
N THR A 39 -9.19 3.88 1.82
CA THR A 39 -10.61 3.54 1.75
C THR A 39 -10.81 2.03 1.78
N ARG A 40 -10.03 1.29 0.97
CA ARG A 40 -10.16 -0.15 0.78
C ARG A 40 -9.65 -0.96 1.98
N ASN A 41 -8.56 -0.54 2.61
CA ASN A 41 -8.00 -1.26 3.77
C ASN A 41 -8.57 -0.82 5.15
N GLY A 42 -9.48 0.17 5.17
CA GLY A 42 -10.12 0.65 6.41
C GLY A 42 -9.25 1.58 7.28
N LEU A 43 -8.19 2.16 6.71
CA LEU A 43 -7.29 3.12 7.39
C LEU A 43 -7.58 4.59 7.05
N SER A 44 -8.65 4.85 6.30
CA SER A 44 -9.10 6.21 5.96
C SER A 44 -9.73 6.91 7.15
N SER A 45 -9.61 8.23 7.12
CA SER A 45 -10.31 9.16 8.01
C SER A 45 -11.31 10.00 7.19
N SER A 46 -12.07 10.87 7.87
CA SER A 46 -12.96 11.85 7.23
C SER A 46 -12.21 12.84 6.33
N GLU A 47 -10.92 13.07 6.60
CA GLU A 47 -10.04 14.02 5.91
C GLU A 47 -9.18 13.36 4.84
N SER A 48 -9.18 12.02 4.73
CA SER A 48 -8.34 11.32 3.78
C SER A 48 -8.85 11.50 2.35
N ASP A 49 -7.92 11.68 1.42
CA ASP A 49 -8.22 11.66 -0.01
C ASP A 49 -8.91 10.35 -0.42
N LEU A 50 -9.59 10.38 -1.56
CA LEU A 50 -10.24 9.24 -2.18
C LEU A 50 -9.38 8.73 -3.34
N ASP A 51 -8.66 7.64 -3.07
CA ASP A 51 -7.87 6.93 -4.07
C ASP A 51 -8.81 6.14 -5.01
N ILE A 52 -8.81 6.48 -6.30
CA ILE A 52 -9.71 5.91 -7.32
C ILE A 52 -8.90 5.22 -8.42
N ILE A 53 -9.32 4.02 -8.79
CA ILE A 53 -8.80 3.30 -9.95
C ILE A 53 -9.92 3.07 -10.96
N VAL A 54 -9.63 3.30 -12.24
CA VAL A 54 -10.46 2.83 -13.34
C VAL A 54 -9.86 1.54 -13.88
N LEU A 55 -10.58 0.43 -13.73
CA LEU A 55 -10.20 -0.89 -14.21
C LEU A 55 -10.61 -1.06 -15.67
N ASP A 56 -9.63 -1.44 -16.49
CA ASP A 56 -9.82 -1.79 -17.89
C ASP A 56 -10.03 -3.32 -18.00
N PRO A 57 -11.23 -3.80 -18.39
CA PRO A 57 -11.50 -5.23 -18.49
C PRO A 57 -10.77 -5.90 -19.66
N GLU A 58 -10.30 -5.13 -20.65
CA GLU A 58 -9.46 -5.66 -21.75
C GLU A 58 -7.99 -5.81 -21.34
N ARG A 59 -7.59 -5.22 -20.20
CA ARG A 59 -6.24 -5.30 -19.64
C ARG A 59 -6.24 -5.80 -18.20
N PRO A 60 -6.79 -7.00 -17.92
CA PRO A 60 -6.85 -7.54 -16.57
C PRO A 60 -5.45 -7.80 -15.98
N ASN A 61 -4.48 -8.15 -16.83
CA ASN A 61 -3.10 -8.47 -16.44
C ASN A 61 -2.14 -7.29 -16.66
N GLY A 62 -2.64 -6.08 -16.91
CA GLY A 62 -1.82 -4.89 -17.04
C GLY A 62 -1.22 -4.69 -18.42
N PHE A 63 0.07 -4.37 -18.47
CA PHE A 63 0.79 -3.90 -19.66
C PHE A 63 1.97 -4.82 -20.00
N PRO A 64 1.72 -6.03 -20.55
CA PRO A 64 2.79 -6.92 -21.00
C PRO A 64 3.63 -6.28 -22.12
N ASP A 65 4.88 -6.72 -22.25
CA ASP A 65 5.91 -6.15 -23.14
C ASP A 65 5.60 -6.24 -24.65
N ASP A 66 4.51 -6.91 -25.03
CA ASP A 66 4.16 -7.23 -26.42
C ASP A 66 3.05 -6.33 -27.02
N GLU A 67 2.52 -5.36 -26.26
CA GLU A 67 1.48 -4.47 -26.78
C GLU A 67 2.04 -3.12 -27.25
N ASN A 68 2.56 -3.09 -28.48
CA ASN A 68 2.63 -1.86 -29.29
C ASN A 68 1.23 -1.28 -29.65
N LYS A 69 0.16 -1.75 -28.98
CA LYS A 69 -1.18 -1.23 -29.15
C LYS A 69 -1.24 0.17 -28.57
N LYS A 70 -1.64 1.12 -29.41
CA LYS A 70 -2.00 2.47 -28.98
C LYS A 70 -3.06 2.37 -27.88
N LEU A 71 -2.71 2.85 -26.69
CA LEU A 71 -3.64 2.82 -25.56
C LEU A 71 -4.89 3.65 -25.86
N PRO A 72 -6.09 3.19 -25.42
CA PRO A 72 -7.31 3.97 -25.54
C PRO A 72 -7.17 5.36 -24.91
N GLY A 73 -7.98 6.30 -25.39
CA GLY A 73 -7.93 7.71 -24.96
C GLY A 73 -8.11 7.91 -23.44
N ILE A 74 -8.69 6.94 -22.73
CA ILE A 74 -8.83 6.96 -21.27
C ILE A 74 -7.47 6.99 -20.57
N TYR A 75 -6.42 6.40 -21.13
CA TYR A 75 -5.07 6.41 -20.55
C TYR A 75 -4.35 7.76 -20.68
N ASN A 76 -4.95 8.74 -21.36
CA ASN A 76 -4.40 10.08 -21.47
C ASN A 76 -4.89 10.94 -20.29
N ALA A 77 -4.01 11.13 -19.29
CA ALA A 77 -4.32 11.91 -18.09
C ALA A 77 -4.78 13.34 -18.38
N ARG A 78 -4.21 14.01 -19.41
CA ARG A 78 -4.64 15.36 -19.81
C ARG A 78 -6.06 15.36 -20.36
N ARG A 79 -6.40 14.39 -21.22
CA ARG A 79 -7.76 14.22 -21.75
C ARG A 79 -8.75 13.97 -20.60
N LEU A 80 -8.41 13.09 -19.66
CA LEU A 80 -9.23 12.85 -18.48
C LEU A 80 -9.39 14.10 -17.62
N GLY A 81 -8.32 14.84 -17.34
CA GLY A 81 -8.40 16.12 -16.61
C GLY A 81 -9.39 17.08 -17.26
N SER A 82 -9.29 17.30 -18.58
CA SER A 82 -10.24 18.14 -19.30
C SER A 82 -11.68 17.61 -19.25
N LEU A 83 -11.88 16.28 -19.21
CA LEU A 83 -13.20 15.67 -19.07
C LEU A 83 -13.80 15.92 -17.69
N PHE A 84 -13.04 15.69 -16.61
CA PHE A 84 -13.49 15.96 -15.24
C PHE A 84 -13.78 17.45 -15.02
N HIS A 85 -12.96 18.33 -15.58
CA HIS A 85 -13.21 19.77 -15.52
C HIS A 85 -14.53 20.16 -16.21
N ARG A 86 -14.78 19.65 -17.43
CA ARG A 86 -16.06 19.88 -18.13
C ARG A 86 -17.27 19.26 -17.42
N ALA A 87 -17.06 18.16 -16.69
CA ALA A 87 -18.09 17.53 -15.86
C ALA A 87 -18.35 18.29 -14.54
N GLY A 88 -17.70 19.43 -14.32
CA GLY A 88 -17.91 20.31 -13.17
C GLY A 88 -17.09 19.95 -11.94
N PHE A 89 -16.10 19.05 -12.03
CA PHE A 89 -15.15 18.84 -10.95
C PHE A 89 -14.18 20.03 -10.84
N THR A 90 -13.78 20.33 -9.61
CA THR A 90 -12.95 21.49 -9.27
C THR A 90 -11.52 21.08 -8.94
N GLU A 91 -10.58 22.03 -8.87
CA GLU A 91 -9.18 21.76 -8.48
C GLU A 91 -8.52 20.62 -9.30
N VAL A 92 -8.79 20.60 -10.60
CA VAL A 92 -8.31 19.52 -11.49
C VAL A 92 -6.85 19.72 -11.83
N GLU A 93 -6.01 18.76 -11.49
CA GLU A 93 -4.58 18.72 -11.78
C GLU A 93 -4.22 17.38 -12.44
N THR A 94 -3.34 17.40 -13.44
CA THR A 94 -2.88 16.17 -14.11
C THR A 94 -1.38 16.02 -13.92
N ILE A 95 -0.95 14.81 -13.55
CA ILE A 95 0.46 14.46 -13.38
C ILE A 95 0.81 13.39 -14.43
N PRO A 96 0.93 13.75 -15.72
CA PRO A 96 1.06 12.77 -16.81
C PRO A 96 2.44 12.11 -16.90
N TRP A 97 3.47 12.71 -16.29
CA TRP A 97 4.87 12.30 -16.42
C TRP A 97 5.36 11.41 -15.28
N ALA A 98 4.53 11.19 -14.26
CA ALA A 98 4.85 10.24 -13.20
C ALA A 98 4.83 8.80 -13.75
N ALA A 99 5.52 7.88 -13.06
CA ALA A 99 5.51 6.45 -13.40
C ALA A 99 4.06 5.91 -13.52
N THR A 100 3.19 6.42 -12.66
CA THR A 100 1.74 6.23 -12.75
C THR A 100 1.10 7.58 -13.06
N PRO A 101 0.59 7.81 -14.27
CA PRO A 101 -0.17 9.01 -14.57
C PRO A 101 -1.41 9.13 -13.68
N ILE A 102 -1.56 10.27 -13.00
CA ILE A 102 -2.65 10.53 -12.06
C ILE A 102 -3.42 11.78 -12.49
N VAL A 103 -4.73 11.76 -12.29
CA VAL A 103 -5.60 12.94 -12.37
C VAL A 103 -6.14 13.21 -10.96
N LYS A 104 -5.76 14.36 -10.41
CA LYS A 104 -6.26 14.85 -9.13
C LYS A 104 -7.42 15.78 -9.37
N PHE A 105 -8.43 15.73 -8.51
CA PHE A 105 -9.57 16.64 -8.57
C PHE A 105 -10.33 16.64 -7.26
N LYS A 106 -11.20 17.64 -7.07
CA LYS A 106 -12.15 17.71 -5.97
C LYS A 106 -13.57 17.58 -6.48
N ASP A 107 -14.33 16.68 -5.87
CA ASP A 107 -15.77 16.56 -6.11
C ASP A 107 -16.50 17.68 -5.36
N PRO A 108 -17.10 18.67 -6.05
CA PRO A 108 -17.72 19.81 -5.38
C PRO A 108 -18.94 19.41 -4.53
N VAL A 109 -19.57 18.26 -4.82
CA VAL A 109 -20.78 17.81 -4.09
C VAL A 109 -20.42 17.24 -2.72
N THR A 110 -19.33 16.50 -2.62
CA THR A 110 -18.92 15.80 -1.38
C THR A 110 -17.74 16.46 -0.69
N SER A 111 -17.11 17.43 -1.38
CA SER A 111 -15.86 18.10 -1.01
C SER A 111 -14.67 17.14 -0.84
N LEU A 112 -14.71 15.95 -1.44
CA LEU A 112 -13.62 14.99 -1.39
C LEU A 112 -12.57 15.30 -2.46
N HIS A 113 -11.31 15.37 -2.03
CA HIS A 113 -10.16 15.30 -2.93
C HIS A 113 -9.98 13.85 -3.39
N CYS A 114 -9.68 13.68 -4.67
CA CYS A 114 -9.58 12.38 -5.33
C CYS A 114 -8.30 12.29 -6.14
N ASP A 115 -7.62 11.15 -6.04
CA ASP A 115 -6.47 10.80 -6.86
C ASP A 115 -6.87 9.62 -7.76
N LEU A 116 -7.00 9.87 -9.07
CA LEU A 116 -7.47 8.88 -10.04
C LEU A 116 -6.34 8.38 -10.93
N ASN A 117 -6.17 7.06 -11.01
CA ASN A 117 -5.30 6.42 -12.00
C ASN A 117 -6.09 5.44 -12.89
N ILE A 118 -5.49 5.04 -14.01
CA ILE A 118 -6.07 4.08 -14.95
C ILE A 118 -5.27 2.79 -14.94
N ASN A 119 -5.92 1.72 -14.51
CA ASN A 119 -5.43 0.35 -14.51
C ASN A 119 -4.06 0.16 -13.82
N GLU A 120 -3.64 1.05 -12.92
CA GLU A 120 -2.49 0.82 -12.04
C GLU A 120 -2.98 0.04 -10.82
N ARG A 121 -2.88 -1.28 -10.90
CA ARG A 121 -3.53 -2.18 -9.94
C ARG A 121 -2.73 -2.41 -8.67
N LEU A 122 -1.44 -2.03 -8.64
CA LEU A 122 -0.57 -2.30 -7.49
C LEU A 122 -1.13 -1.68 -6.21
N GLY A 123 -1.67 -0.46 -6.29
CA GLY A 123 -2.33 0.19 -5.14
C GLY A 123 -3.53 -0.60 -4.59
N ALA A 124 -4.34 -1.19 -5.46
CA ALA A 124 -5.49 -2.02 -5.07
C ALA A 124 -5.04 -3.35 -4.45
N ILE A 125 -4.08 -4.01 -5.08
CA ILE A 125 -3.49 -5.27 -4.61
C ILE A 125 -2.85 -5.10 -3.22
N ASN A 126 -2.04 -4.05 -3.04
CA ASN A 126 -1.46 -3.70 -1.75
C ASN A 126 -2.53 -3.45 -0.68
N SER A 127 -3.65 -2.84 -1.06
CA SER A 127 -4.75 -2.59 -0.12
C SER A 127 -5.41 -3.87 0.35
N ASP A 128 -5.53 -4.88 -0.52
CA ASP A 128 -6.09 -6.19 -0.17
C ASP A 128 -5.17 -6.96 0.78
N LEU A 129 -3.85 -6.94 0.54
CA LEU A 129 -2.87 -7.51 1.46
C LEU A 129 -2.93 -6.84 2.84
N ILE A 130 -2.92 -5.50 2.88
CA ILE A 130 -3.01 -4.75 4.14
C ILE A 130 -4.32 -5.04 4.87
N SER A 131 -5.45 -5.11 4.16
CA SER A 131 -6.73 -5.44 4.77
C SER A 131 -6.71 -6.83 5.39
N THR A 132 -6.11 -7.80 4.70
CA THR A 132 -5.96 -9.18 5.20
C THR A 132 -5.15 -9.22 6.49
N TYR A 133 -4.01 -8.52 6.55
CA TYR A 133 -3.25 -8.39 7.81
C TYR A 133 -4.05 -7.75 8.93
N CYS A 134 -4.87 -6.74 8.60
CA CYS A 134 -5.73 -6.08 9.57
C CYS A 134 -6.89 -6.96 10.06
N ASP A 135 -7.32 -7.95 9.28
CA ASP A 135 -8.34 -8.92 9.67
C ASP A 135 -7.74 -10.05 10.52
N ILE A 136 -6.49 -10.42 10.25
CA ILE A 136 -5.72 -11.38 11.08
C ILE A 136 -5.38 -10.80 12.46
N LEU A 137 -5.02 -9.52 12.52
CA LEU A 137 -4.67 -8.82 13.77
C LEU A 137 -5.66 -7.67 14.03
N PRO A 138 -6.77 -7.91 14.75
CA PRO A 138 -7.79 -6.89 15.01
C PRO A 138 -7.29 -5.52 15.53
N PRO A 139 -6.31 -5.43 16.46
CA PRO A 139 -5.80 -4.14 16.93
C PRO A 139 -4.87 -3.42 15.94
N LEU A 140 -4.57 -4.01 14.77
CA LEU A 140 -3.66 -3.40 13.81
C LEU A 140 -4.20 -2.11 13.20
N ARG A 141 -5.50 -2.04 12.87
CA ARG A 141 -6.10 -0.81 12.29
C ARG A 141 -5.98 0.40 13.22
N PRO A 142 -6.35 0.34 14.52
CA PRO A 142 -6.11 1.46 15.42
C PRO A 142 -4.62 1.78 15.60
N MET A 143 -3.74 0.77 15.69
CA MET A 143 -2.29 0.99 15.79
C MET A 143 -1.74 1.75 14.58
N LEU A 144 -2.07 1.32 13.36
CA LEU A 144 -1.67 2.00 12.12
C LEU A 144 -2.21 3.44 12.05
N ARG A 145 -3.43 3.69 12.52
CA ARG A 145 -3.97 5.05 12.61
C ARG A 145 -3.20 5.90 13.61
N SER A 146 -2.84 5.36 14.78
CA SER A 146 -2.04 6.05 15.79
C SER A 146 -0.65 6.43 15.28
N ILE A 147 0.06 5.48 14.64
CA ILE A 147 1.38 5.72 14.04
C ILE A 147 1.30 6.79 12.95
N LYS A 148 0.31 6.68 12.05
CA LYS A 148 0.09 7.68 11.00
C LYS A 148 -0.20 9.08 11.56
N SER A 149 -1.02 9.17 12.61
CA SER A 149 -1.38 10.43 13.25
C SER A 149 -0.17 11.06 13.94
N TRP A 150 0.59 10.25 14.70
CA TRP A 150 1.87 10.66 15.30
C TRP A 150 2.84 11.18 14.23
N ALA A 151 3.07 10.44 13.14
CA ALA A 151 3.98 10.85 12.09
C ALA A 151 3.54 12.15 11.41
N LYS A 152 2.23 12.30 11.12
CA LYS A 152 1.65 13.53 10.58
C LYS A 152 1.88 14.72 11.52
N SER A 153 1.67 14.56 12.82
CA SER A 153 1.88 15.62 13.83
C SER A 153 3.33 16.10 13.95
N ARG A 154 4.28 15.31 13.42
CA ARG A 154 5.73 15.61 13.40
C ARG A 154 6.26 15.93 12.01
N SER A 155 5.39 16.13 11.03
CA SER A 155 5.76 16.37 9.62
C SER A 155 6.56 15.22 8.98
N LEU A 156 6.44 14.01 9.54
CA LEU A 156 7.10 12.79 9.06
C LEU A 156 6.23 11.97 8.08
N ASN A 157 5.13 12.55 7.58
CA ASN A 157 4.19 11.89 6.66
C ASN A 157 3.84 12.80 5.46
N ASN A 158 4.85 13.19 4.67
CA ASN A 158 4.71 14.00 3.46
C ASN A 158 5.70 13.53 2.38
N PRO A 159 5.28 12.61 1.48
CA PRO A 159 6.16 12.03 0.46
C PRO A 159 6.43 12.96 -0.74
N SER A 160 5.62 14.02 -0.90
CA SER A 160 5.72 14.97 -2.01
C SER A 160 5.58 16.40 -1.50
N PRO A 161 6.50 16.88 -0.65
CA PRO A 161 6.44 18.24 -0.15
C PRO A 161 6.61 19.26 -1.27
N GLN A 162 5.99 20.42 -1.13
CA GLN A 162 6.24 21.59 -1.97
C GLN A 162 7.47 22.35 -1.46
N GLY A 163 8.21 23.00 -2.37
CA GLY A 163 9.40 23.78 -2.02
C GLY A 163 10.59 22.92 -1.55
N ASN A 164 11.41 23.48 -0.66
CA ASN A 164 12.67 22.85 -0.21
C ASN A 164 12.54 22.01 1.07
N HIS A 165 11.32 21.61 1.45
CA HIS A 165 11.14 20.75 2.62
C HIS A 165 11.65 19.32 2.33
N PRO A 166 12.30 18.66 3.31
CA PRO A 166 12.76 17.30 3.12
C PRO A 166 11.57 16.35 2.92
N ARG A 167 11.70 15.45 1.95
CA ARG A 167 10.74 14.36 1.75
C ARG A 167 10.71 13.48 3.00
N SER A 168 9.54 13.18 3.50
CA SER A 168 9.35 12.23 4.61
C SER A 168 8.52 11.01 4.18
N PHE A 169 8.09 10.19 5.14
CA PHE A 169 7.45 8.91 4.81
C PHE A 169 6.13 9.11 4.08
N SER A 170 5.77 8.13 3.25
CA SER A 170 4.38 7.99 2.83
C SER A 170 3.59 7.25 3.90
N SER A 171 2.28 7.45 3.94
CA SER A 171 1.39 6.64 4.79
C SER A 171 1.50 5.15 4.50
N TYR A 172 1.77 4.78 3.25
CA TYR A 172 2.00 3.40 2.85
C TYR A 172 3.32 2.85 3.44
N SER A 173 4.40 3.62 3.38
CA SER A 173 5.70 3.23 3.96
C SER A 173 5.59 2.94 5.46
N LEU A 174 4.88 3.80 6.21
CA LEU A 174 4.62 3.58 7.65
C LEU A 174 3.82 2.29 7.91
N VAL A 175 2.87 1.96 7.03
CA VAL A 175 2.13 0.69 7.12
C VAL A 175 3.06 -0.49 6.91
N ILE A 176 3.86 -0.50 5.84
CA ILE A 176 4.79 -1.61 5.57
C ILE A 176 5.84 -1.75 6.68
N MET A 177 6.37 -0.64 7.21
CA MET A 177 7.25 -0.63 8.38
C MET A 177 6.61 -1.30 9.59
N THR A 178 5.34 -0.99 9.86
CA THR A 178 4.59 -1.59 10.98
C THR A 178 4.35 -3.08 10.75
N LEU A 179 3.91 -3.48 9.55
CA LEU A 179 3.71 -4.89 9.21
C LEU A 179 5.00 -5.69 9.37
N GLY A 180 6.12 -5.17 8.86
CA GLY A 180 7.41 -5.83 8.96
C GLY A 180 7.92 -5.96 10.39
N PHE A 181 7.81 -4.90 11.19
CA PHE A 181 8.10 -4.97 12.63
C PHE A 181 7.29 -6.07 13.33
N LEU A 182 5.98 -6.13 13.06
CA LEU A 182 5.11 -7.14 13.66
C LEU A 182 5.44 -8.56 13.19
N GLN A 183 5.86 -8.74 11.94
CA GLN A 183 6.37 -10.03 11.46
C GLN A 183 7.65 -10.45 12.20
N ILE A 184 8.62 -9.53 12.34
CA ILE A 184 9.89 -9.78 13.05
C ILE A 184 9.65 -10.17 14.51
N ARG A 185 8.68 -9.53 15.17
CA ARG A 185 8.30 -9.83 16.55
C ARG A 185 7.34 -11.02 16.69
N GLY A 186 6.95 -11.67 15.59
CA GLY A 186 6.09 -12.85 15.60
C GLY A 186 4.58 -12.58 15.77
N TYR A 187 4.16 -11.31 15.74
CA TYR A 187 2.75 -10.91 15.84
C TYR A 187 1.97 -10.97 14.53
N LEU A 188 2.65 -11.11 13.39
CA LEU A 188 2.03 -11.33 12.08
C LEU A 188 2.75 -12.46 11.33
N PRO A 189 2.01 -13.27 10.54
CA PRO A 189 2.63 -14.25 9.65
C PRO A 189 3.23 -13.57 8.40
N ASN A 190 4.02 -14.30 7.62
CA ASN A 190 4.31 -13.92 6.24
C ASN A 190 3.31 -14.59 5.31
N LEU A 191 2.37 -13.80 4.77
CA LEU A 191 1.32 -14.29 3.87
C LEU A 191 1.80 -14.61 2.45
N GLN A 192 3.05 -14.28 2.11
CA GLN A 192 3.65 -14.55 0.81
C GLN A 192 4.72 -15.64 0.89
N ALA A 193 4.99 -16.20 2.08
CA ALA A 193 5.90 -17.31 2.26
C ALA A 193 5.27 -18.63 1.80
N GLY A 194 6.02 -19.46 1.05
CA GLY A 194 5.58 -20.80 0.67
C GLY A 194 4.49 -20.83 -0.41
N LEU A 195 4.36 -19.76 -1.20
CA LEU A 195 3.49 -19.77 -2.38
C LEU A 195 3.97 -20.84 -3.37
N PRO A 196 3.07 -21.64 -3.97
CA PRO A 196 3.45 -22.65 -4.95
C PRO A 196 4.09 -22.01 -6.18
N ASP A 197 4.90 -22.79 -6.89
CA ASP A 197 5.55 -22.35 -8.12
C ASP A 197 4.52 -21.79 -9.13
N LYS A 198 5.02 -20.87 -9.97
CA LYS A 198 4.22 -19.96 -10.79
C LYS A 198 3.58 -20.68 -12.00
N GLU A 199 2.62 -21.56 -11.75
CA GLU A 199 1.87 -22.22 -12.83
C GLU A 199 0.68 -21.37 -13.32
N ASP A 200 0.12 -20.49 -12.48
CA ASP A 200 -1.04 -19.66 -12.85
C ASP A 200 -0.66 -18.23 -13.25
N HIS A 201 -0.54 -18.00 -14.56
CA HIS A 201 -0.33 -16.68 -15.16
C HIS A 201 -1.48 -15.69 -14.92
N ARG A 202 -2.67 -16.15 -14.50
CA ARG A 202 -3.82 -15.28 -14.19
C ARG A 202 -3.64 -14.49 -12.90
N LEU A 203 -2.69 -14.92 -12.05
CA LEU A 203 -2.37 -14.28 -10.78
C LEU A 203 -1.13 -13.39 -10.86
N GLN A 204 -0.84 -12.92 -12.06
CA GLN A 204 0.27 -12.02 -12.35
C GLN A 204 -0.23 -10.75 -13.02
N PHE A 205 0.44 -9.63 -12.76
CA PHE A 205 0.10 -8.34 -13.34
C PHE A 205 1.36 -7.60 -13.78
N TRP A 206 1.31 -7.01 -14.97
CA TRP A 206 2.40 -6.23 -15.54
C TRP A 206 2.23 -4.74 -15.21
N ILE A 207 3.15 -4.20 -14.41
CA ILE A 207 3.19 -2.77 -14.09
C ILE A 207 3.70 -1.99 -15.30
N ARG A 208 2.98 -0.92 -15.64
CA ARG A 208 3.38 0.04 -16.69
C ARG A 208 4.64 0.80 -16.28
N ARG A 209 5.78 0.46 -16.87
CA ARG A 209 7.08 1.14 -16.72
C ARG A 209 7.84 1.09 -18.05
N PRO A 210 8.92 1.88 -18.24
CA PRO A 210 9.75 1.78 -19.45
C PRO A 210 10.23 0.36 -19.75
N GLN A 211 10.47 -0.43 -18.70
CA GLN A 211 10.60 -1.88 -18.77
C GLN A 211 9.43 -2.47 -17.96
N PRO A 212 8.45 -3.12 -18.59
CA PRO A 212 7.35 -3.76 -17.90
C PRO A 212 7.85 -4.72 -16.83
N LEU A 213 7.24 -4.63 -15.66
CA LEU A 213 7.61 -5.46 -14.52
C LEU A 213 6.48 -6.42 -14.20
N LEU A 214 6.76 -7.72 -14.31
CA LEU A 214 5.83 -8.77 -13.94
C LEU A 214 5.81 -8.94 -12.42
N CYS A 215 4.66 -8.66 -11.82
CA CYS A 215 4.40 -8.83 -10.39
C CYS A 215 3.53 -10.06 -10.16
N ASP A 216 3.92 -10.88 -9.20
CA ASP A 216 3.10 -11.97 -8.66
C ASP A 216 2.33 -11.41 -7.47
N TYR A 217 1.00 -11.30 -7.58
CA TYR A 217 0.18 -10.67 -6.55
C TYR A 217 -0.44 -11.66 -5.56
N ARG A 218 -0.02 -12.92 -5.60
CA ARG A 218 -0.55 -13.95 -4.70
C ARG A 218 -0.11 -13.71 -3.26
N PHE A 219 -1.01 -14.01 -2.34
CA PHE A 219 -0.77 -14.13 -0.91
C PHE A 219 -1.86 -15.01 -0.30
N PHE A 220 -1.57 -15.66 0.82
CA PHE A 220 -2.57 -16.41 1.58
C PHE A 220 -3.53 -15.45 2.29
N THR A 221 -4.82 -15.70 2.19
CA THR A 221 -5.85 -14.90 2.89
C THR A 221 -6.06 -15.33 4.34
N GLN A 222 -5.38 -16.39 4.76
CA GLN A 222 -5.39 -16.93 6.12
C GLN A 222 -3.95 -17.19 6.58
N PRO A 223 -3.68 -17.15 7.90
CA PRO A 223 -2.38 -17.52 8.43
C PRO A 223 -2.00 -18.97 8.07
N PRO A 224 -0.69 -19.30 8.02
CA PRO A 224 -0.25 -20.66 7.75
C PRO A 224 -0.70 -21.61 8.88
N PRO A 225 -0.89 -22.91 8.58
CA PRO A 225 -1.28 -23.90 9.58
C PRO A 225 -0.35 -23.87 10.80
N GLY A 226 -0.94 -23.85 12.00
CA GLY A 226 -0.20 -23.82 13.26
C GLY A 226 0.21 -22.42 13.74
N TRP A 227 0.10 -21.38 12.90
CA TRP A 227 0.27 -20.01 13.38
C TRP A 227 -0.87 -19.63 14.32
N LYS A 228 -0.53 -19.07 15.47
CA LYS A 228 -1.50 -18.60 16.47
C LYS A 228 -1.08 -17.22 16.97
N LEU A 229 -2.07 -16.36 17.11
CA LEU A 229 -1.91 -15.10 17.80
C LEU A 229 -1.77 -15.37 19.31
N PRO A 230 -0.91 -14.62 20.04
CA PRO A 230 -0.89 -14.68 21.49
C PRO A 230 -2.26 -14.35 22.08
N ASP A 231 -2.66 -15.08 23.13
CA ASP A 231 -3.95 -14.87 23.81
C ASP A 231 -4.09 -13.44 24.37
N ILE A 232 -2.96 -12.86 24.79
CA ILE A 232 -2.87 -11.50 25.31
C ILE A 232 -1.88 -10.73 24.45
N LEU A 233 -2.34 -9.62 23.86
CA LEU A 233 -1.51 -8.69 23.11
C LEU A 233 -1.23 -7.44 23.95
N PRO A 234 0.03 -7.19 24.35
CA PRO A 234 0.40 -5.99 25.09
C PRO A 234 0.54 -4.79 24.13
N GLN A 235 -0.59 -4.27 23.65
CA GLN A 235 -0.64 -3.26 22.58
C GLN A 235 0.21 -2.01 22.85
N GLU A 236 0.27 -1.56 24.10
CA GLU A 236 1.09 -0.41 24.52
C GLU A 236 2.58 -0.71 24.41
N ASP A 237 3.02 -1.90 24.83
CA ASP A 237 4.40 -2.35 24.71
C ASP A 237 4.77 -2.56 23.25
N ILE A 238 3.89 -3.15 22.44
CA ILE A 238 4.09 -3.30 21.00
C ILE A 238 4.31 -1.94 20.33
N LEU A 239 3.50 -0.93 20.69
CA LEU A 239 3.66 0.41 20.14
C LEU A 239 4.95 1.10 20.61
N ARG A 240 5.32 0.92 21.88
CA ARG A 240 6.58 1.42 22.45
C ARG A 240 7.80 0.80 21.76
N ASP A 241 7.76 -0.51 21.58
CA ASP A 241 8.80 -1.29 20.93
C ASP A 241 8.89 -0.98 19.43
N TRP A 242 7.80 -0.58 18.78
CA TRP A 242 7.83 -0.08 17.41
C TRP A 242 8.71 1.17 17.30
N PHE A 243 8.57 2.13 18.23
CA PHE A 243 9.41 3.33 18.25
C PHE A 243 10.87 3.01 18.55
N ARG A 244 11.13 2.14 19.54
CA ARG A 244 12.48 1.69 19.87
C ARG A 244 13.14 0.95 18.70
N PHE A 245 12.40 0.07 18.04
CA PHE A 245 12.94 -0.69 16.92
C PHE A 245 13.40 0.22 15.79
N TRP A 246 12.56 1.16 15.34
CA TRP A 246 12.91 2.06 14.24
C TRP A 246 13.84 3.20 14.63
N GLY A 247 13.90 3.56 15.92
CA GLY A 247 14.78 4.61 16.44
C GLY A 247 16.18 4.12 16.80
N ASP A 248 16.29 2.92 17.37
CA ASP A 248 17.49 2.45 18.06
C ASP A 248 18.01 1.09 17.54
N GLU A 249 17.15 0.17 17.08
CA GLU A 249 17.55 -1.21 16.76
C GLU A 249 17.79 -1.46 15.26
N PHE A 250 17.03 -0.82 14.37
CA PHE A 250 17.11 -1.05 12.94
C PHE A 250 18.35 -0.38 12.33
N ASP A 251 19.27 -1.17 11.77
CA ASP A 251 20.46 -0.64 11.09
C ASP A 251 20.14 -0.25 9.65
N SER A 252 19.81 1.03 9.44
CA SER A 252 19.52 1.55 8.10
C SER A 252 20.66 1.41 7.09
N ASN A 253 21.91 1.27 7.52
CA ASN A 253 23.07 1.19 6.63
C ASN A 253 23.25 -0.21 6.06
N GLY A 254 23.05 -1.24 6.89
CA GLY A 254 23.19 -2.64 6.52
C GLY A 254 21.88 -3.35 6.19
N GLN A 255 20.71 -2.80 6.57
CA GLN A 255 19.44 -3.51 6.52
C GLN A 255 18.39 -2.85 5.63
N MET A 256 17.56 -3.68 5.01
CA MET A 256 16.33 -3.30 4.33
C MET A 256 15.17 -4.16 4.83
N LEU A 257 13.94 -3.66 4.71
CA LEU A 257 12.73 -4.38 5.11
C LEU A 257 12.01 -4.95 3.88
N SER A 258 11.63 -6.23 3.95
CA SER A 258 10.75 -6.89 2.99
C SER A 258 9.74 -7.80 3.69
N ILE A 259 8.47 -7.39 3.69
CA ILE A 259 7.41 -8.19 4.35
C ILE A 259 7.06 -9.48 3.60
N SER A 260 7.38 -9.54 2.29
CA SER A 260 7.19 -10.74 1.48
C SER A 260 8.28 -11.77 1.69
N GLN A 261 9.46 -11.35 2.15
CA GLN A 261 10.59 -12.23 2.49
C GLN A 261 10.74 -12.48 4.00
N GLY A 262 9.78 -12.03 4.82
CA GLY A 262 9.74 -12.33 6.25
C GLY A 262 10.49 -11.35 7.16
N GLY A 263 10.82 -10.15 6.68
CA GLY A 263 11.34 -9.07 7.51
C GLY A 263 12.64 -8.48 6.99
N ILE A 264 13.69 -8.55 7.81
CA ILE A 264 14.97 -7.86 7.55
C ILE A 264 15.79 -8.63 6.52
N LEU A 265 16.30 -7.92 5.51
CA LEU A 265 17.27 -8.40 4.54
C LEU A 265 18.54 -7.56 4.62
N GLU A 266 19.68 -8.16 4.26
CA GLU A 266 20.94 -7.43 4.13
C GLU A 266 20.95 -6.56 2.86
N ARG A 267 21.47 -5.35 2.98
CA ARG A 267 21.77 -4.46 1.86
C ARG A 267 22.98 -4.99 1.10
N GLY A 268 22.72 -5.55 -0.08
CA GLY A 268 23.79 -5.86 -1.03
C GLY A 268 24.49 -4.58 -1.54
N LYS A 269 25.71 -4.73 -2.06
CA LYS A 269 26.55 -3.63 -2.62
C LYS A 269 25.88 -2.80 -3.74
N GLN A 270 24.77 -3.28 -4.30
CA GLN A 270 24.00 -2.64 -5.38
C GLN A 270 22.70 -1.94 -4.91
N SER A 271 22.38 -2.00 -3.61
CA SER A 271 21.28 -1.24 -3.03
C SER A 271 21.61 0.25 -3.14
N SER A 272 20.63 1.12 -3.41
CA SER A 272 20.88 2.58 -3.48
C SER A 272 21.60 3.06 -2.22
N ALA A 273 22.91 3.27 -2.31
CA ALA A 273 23.82 3.42 -1.18
C ALA A 273 23.53 4.67 -0.30
N ASN A 274 22.57 5.51 -0.70
CA ASN A 274 22.27 6.80 -0.08
C ASN A 274 20.86 6.90 0.51
N ALA A 275 20.05 5.83 0.54
CA ALA A 275 18.70 5.89 1.12
C ALA A 275 18.73 5.54 2.63
N PRO A 276 18.36 6.48 3.53
CA PRO A 276 18.43 6.29 4.99
C PRO A 276 17.42 5.28 5.53
N LEU A 277 16.47 4.81 4.71
CA LEU A 277 15.62 3.67 5.02
C LEU A 277 15.23 3.01 3.69
N CYS A 278 15.30 1.68 3.64
CA CYS A 278 14.92 0.90 2.46
C CYS A 278 13.80 -0.06 2.85
N VAL A 279 12.59 0.23 2.38
CA VAL A 279 11.41 -0.61 2.54
C VAL A 279 10.96 -1.06 1.16
N ILE A 280 10.93 -2.37 0.95
CA ILE A 280 10.58 -3.01 -0.30
C ILE A 280 9.06 -3.15 -0.40
N ASP A 281 8.51 -2.83 -1.56
CA ASP A 281 7.12 -3.13 -1.87
C ASP A 281 6.94 -4.66 -2.03
N PRO A 282 5.97 -5.28 -1.33
CA PRO A 282 5.80 -6.73 -1.28
C PRO A 282 5.56 -7.42 -2.63
N PHE A 283 5.11 -6.69 -3.65
CA PHE A 283 4.80 -7.25 -4.97
C PHE A 283 5.78 -6.81 -6.06
N ILE A 284 6.69 -5.87 -5.77
CA ILE A 284 7.77 -5.51 -6.69
C ILE A 284 8.92 -6.52 -6.51
N PRO A 285 9.28 -7.29 -7.55
CA PRO A 285 10.37 -8.26 -7.45
C PRO A 285 11.70 -7.62 -7.06
N THR A 286 12.36 -8.20 -6.06
CA THR A 286 13.74 -7.83 -5.67
C THR A 286 14.73 -8.86 -6.16
N LYS A 287 15.92 -8.41 -6.60
CA LYS A 287 17.04 -9.29 -6.93
C LYS A 287 17.77 -9.85 -5.70
N VAL A 288 17.38 -9.44 -4.49
CA VAL A 288 18.00 -9.83 -3.22
C VAL A 288 17.37 -11.14 -2.73
N ARG A 289 18.22 -12.13 -2.43
CA ARG A 289 17.81 -13.39 -1.81
C ARG A 289 17.78 -13.22 -0.28
N PRO A 290 16.76 -13.75 0.41
CA PRO A 290 16.73 -13.70 1.86
C PRO A 290 17.81 -14.61 2.45
N PRO A 291 18.41 -14.24 3.60
CA PRO A 291 19.15 -15.19 4.41
C PRO A 291 18.19 -16.29 4.93
N PRO A 292 18.69 -17.50 5.25
CA PRO A 292 17.86 -18.53 5.87
C PRO A 292 17.23 -18.01 7.17
N LEU A 293 15.94 -18.33 7.39
CA LEU A 293 15.21 -17.94 8.60
C LEU A 293 15.97 -18.40 9.86
N PRO A 294 16.15 -17.55 10.87
CA PRO A 294 16.59 -18.03 12.18
C PRO A 294 15.54 -18.96 12.77
N SER A 295 15.98 -20.05 13.39
CA SER A 295 15.14 -20.97 14.16
C SER A 295 14.23 -20.19 15.12
N PRO A 296 12.99 -20.65 15.39
CA PRO A 296 12.08 -19.94 16.28
C PRO A 296 12.79 -19.65 17.61
N LEU A 297 12.85 -18.36 17.96
CA LEU A 297 13.44 -17.89 19.20
C LEU A 297 12.81 -18.68 20.35
N SER A 298 13.65 -19.30 21.16
CA SER A 298 13.22 -19.87 22.45
C SER A 298 12.47 -18.78 23.21
N PRO A 299 11.36 -19.10 23.91
CA PRO A 299 10.59 -18.11 24.63
C PRO A 299 11.52 -17.37 25.58
N LEU A 300 11.57 -16.04 25.44
CA LEU A 300 12.28 -15.14 26.34
C LEU A 300 11.90 -15.51 27.77
N LEU A 301 12.86 -16.09 28.51
CA LEU A 301 12.78 -16.27 29.95
C LEU A 301 12.61 -14.87 30.54
N ILE A 302 11.42 -14.60 31.06
CA ILE A 302 11.15 -13.44 31.90
C ILE A 302 11.97 -13.67 33.17
N ASP A 303 13.11 -13.00 33.25
CA ASP A 303 13.94 -13.00 34.45
C ASP A 303 13.16 -12.26 35.54
N THR A 304 12.62 -13.02 36.49
CA THR A 304 11.93 -12.45 37.65
C THR A 304 12.98 -12.01 38.66
N PRO A 305 13.01 -10.74 39.10
CA PRO A 305 14.00 -10.31 40.06
C PRO A 305 13.72 -11.00 41.40
N HIS A 306 14.66 -11.85 41.81
CA HIS A 306 14.70 -12.43 43.14
C HIS A 306 14.61 -11.33 44.20
N ARG A 307 13.53 -11.38 45.00
CA ARG A 307 13.47 -10.73 46.32
C ARG A 307 14.66 -11.22 47.14
N ARG A 308 15.56 -10.31 47.52
CA ARG A 308 16.43 -10.52 48.67
C ARG A 308 15.65 -10.14 49.93
N THR A 309 15.47 -11.13 50.79
CA THR A 309 15.17 -10.98 52.23
C THR A 309 16.28 -10.23 52.93
#